data_AF-A0A4Q1R960-F1
#
_entry.id   AF-A0A4Q1R960-F1
#
_cell.length_a   1.000
_cell.length_b   1.000
_cell.length_c   1.000
_cell.angle_alpha   90.00
_cell.angle_beta   90.00
_cell.angle_gamma   90.00
#
_symmetry.space_group_name_H-M   'P 1'
#
loop_
_entity.id
_entity.type
_entity.pdbx_description
1 polymer ?
#
loop_
_entity_poly.entity_id
_entity_poly.type
_entity_poly.pdbx_seq_one_letter_code
_entity_poly.pdbx_strand_id
1 'polypeptide(L)'
;MEGVTRIQRLAALATLSALALLAAGCGTQRSAGPARSSAPAEPGAARSAAVATFTLLATGDVLPHHEIIQLSGSNARGHGHDFRTMFAGVKPVVSGADLAICHMETIYGRDDGPFTGYPSFKSPPEVAAALKDAGYDSCSTASNHTLDDGADGVRRTLGAMDAVGLRHTGSARSAAEAARPALLRAGPAKVAQLSYTYGTNGIPLPGNAPWTVHLIDRKKIIDDARAARRAGADVVVVSIHWGTEWQPEPDEQQRTLARALTASRTAGRPDIDLILGTHAHVPQAYEKVNGTWVVYGMGDQLAGRMFNHSNQPDGRGNQSSMARFTFAGPFGPDRRWTVRKAEFLPQLTDINDGFRVVNLNAALARRPGRSDYVRARDAIRNVVLSRGAARSGLIMAK
;
A
#
# COMPACT_ATOMS: atom_id res chain seq x y z
N MET A 1 -40.94 -52.11 20.29
CA MET A 1 -40.68 -50.79 20.89
C MET A 1 -40.49 -49.79 19.75
N GLU A 2 -41.53 -49.37 19.04
CA GLU A 2 -42.70 -48.54 19.48
C GLU A 2 -42.29 -47.07 19.67
N GLY A 3 -42.99 -46.06 19.13
CA GLY A 3 -44.11 -46.03 18.17
C GLY A 3 -44.10 -44.68 17.41
N VAL A 4 -44.57 -44.51 16.17
CA VAL A 4 -45.93 -44.77 15.61
C VAL A 4 -46.99 -43.86 16.23
N THR A 5 -47.69 -42.94 15.53
CA THR A 5 -47.52 -42.35 14.16
C THR A 5 -47.95 -40.84 14.20
N ARG A 6 -48.78 -40.12 13.39
CA ARG A 6 -49.63 -40.37 12.19
C ARG A 6 -50.15 -39.06 11.55
N ILE A 7 -50.20 -38.98 10.21
CA ILE A 7 -51.07 -38.12 9.34
C ILE A 7 -50.81 -36.58 9.38
N GLN A 8 -50.58 -35.80 8.30
CA GLN A 8 -50.98 -35.74 6.87
C GLN A 8 -52.20 -34.83 6.55
N ARG A 9 -52.23 -34.29 5.30
CA ARG A 9 -53.36 -33.68 4.54
C ARG A 9 -53.67 -32.20 4.84
N LEU A 10 -54.15 -31.34 3.91
CA LEU A 10 -54.27 -31.27 2.42
C LEU A 10 -54.38 -29.75 2.10
N ALA A 11 -53.65 -29.15 1.15
CA ALA A 11 -53.89 -28.99 -0.30
C ALA A 11 -55.03 -28.03 -0.74
N ALA A 12 -54.87 -27.46 -1.95
CA ALA A 12 -55.77 -26.53 -2.69
C ALA A 12 -55.89 -25.07 -2.18
N LEU A 13 -56.41 -24.10 -2.96
CA LEU A 13 -56.03 -23.62 -4.32
C LEU A 13 -56.78 -22.27 -4.60
N ALA A 14 -56.38 -21.57 -5.68
CA ALA A 14 -57.24 -20.73 -6.56
C ALA A 14 -57.75 -19.31 -6.15
N THR A 15 -57.20 -18.32 -6.89
CA THR A 15 -57.88 -17.26 -7.69
C THR A 15 -58.69 -16.09 -7.10
N LEU A 16 -58.29 -14.88 -7.55
CA LEU A 16 -59.07 -13.71 -8.01
C LEU A 16 -60.37 -13.30 -7.28
N SER A 17 -60.44 -12.01 -6.92
CA SER A 17 -61.18 -11.00 -7.73
C SER A 17 -60.87 -9.56 -7.27
N ALA A 18 -61.06 -8.59 -8.16
CA ALA A 18 -60.96 -7.16 -7.85
C ALA A 18 -62.34 -6.51 -7.94
N LEU A 19 -62.62 -5.50 -7.10
CA LEU A 19 -63.74 -4.59 -7.27
C LEU A 19 -63.30 -3.15 -6.94
N ALA A 20 -63.76 -2.20 -7.75
CA ALA A 20 -63.53 -0.78 -7.53
C ALA A 20 -64.74 -0.14 -6.82
N LEU A 21 -64.51 0.97 -6.11
CA LEU A 21 -65.56 1.83 -5.59
C LEU A 21 -65.26 3.28 -5.99
N LEU A 22 -66.22 3.91 -6.65
CA LEU A 22 -66.15 5.33 -7.01
C LEU A 22 -66.65 6.19 -5.86
N ALA A 23 -66.06 7.37 -5.70
CA ALA A 23 -66.66 8.51 -5.03
C ALA A 23 -66.63 9.70 -6.01
N ALA A 24 -67.70 10.47 -6.08
CA ALA A 24 -67.87 11.55 -7.07
C ALA A 24 -68.37 12.84 -6.40
N GLY A 25 -68.14 13.97 -7.08
CA GLY A 25 -68.51 15.31 -6.62
C GLY A 25 -67.29 16.15 -6.20
N CYS A 26 -67.18 17.44 -6.54
CA CYS A 26 -68.02 18.27 -7.41
C CYS A 26 -67.12 19.17 -8.27
N GLY A 27 -67.57 19.51 -9.48
CA GLY A 27 -66.81 20.34 -10.41
C GLY A 27 -67.03 21.84 -10.22
N THR A 28 -66.00 22.63 -10.52
CA THR A 28 -66.14 24.05 -10.88
C THR A 28 -65.36 24.29 -12.18
N GLN A 29 -66.02 24.81 -13.21
CA GLN A 29 -65.37 25.14 -14.48
C GLN A 29 -64.48 26.37 -14.31
N ARG A 30 -63.27 26.34 -14.91
CA ARG A 30 -62.47 27.55 -15.18
C ARG A 30 -61.92 27.51 -16.60
N SER A 31 -61.84 28.70 -17.20
CA SER A 31 -61.59 28.92 -18.63
C SER A 31 -60.29 28.28 -19.14
N ALA A 32 -60.31 27.82 -20.39
CA ALA A 32 -59.12 27.34 -21.08
C ALA A 32 -58.23 28.52 -21.51
N GLY A 33 -56.98 28.53 -21.02
CA GLY A 33 -55.92 29.37 -21.57
C GLY A 33 -55.32 28.78 -22.86
N PRO A 34 -54.69 29.59 -23.73
CA PRO A 34 -54.13 29.12 -24.99
C PRO A 34 -52.97 28.12 -24.75
N ALA A 35 -52.92 27.07 -25.57
CA ALA A 35 -51.89 26.05 -25.49
C ALA A 35 -50.50 26.64 -25.76
N ARG A 36 -49.58 26.47 -24.81
CA ARG A 36 -48.16 26.79 -25.04
C ARG A 36 -47.55 25.69 -25.90
N SER A 37 -46.99 26.08 -27.05
CA SER A 37 -46.21 25.19 -27.90
C SER A 37 -45.05 24.57 -27.10
N SER A 38 -45.00 23.24 -27.06
CA SER A 38 -43.85 22.50 -26.51
C SER A 38 -42.73 22.50 -27.55
N ALA A 39 -41.66 23.24 -27.28
CA ALA A 39 -40.45 23.17 -28.10
C ALA A 39 -39.90 21.72 -28.11
N PRO A 40 -39.27 21.26 -29.21
CA PRO A 40 -38.61 19.96 -29.24
C PRO A 40 -37.54 19.87 -28.14
N ALA A 41 -37.51 18.75 -27.44
CA ALA A 41 -36.41 18.48 -26.49
C ALA A 41 -35.09 18.36 -27.27
N GLU A 42 -34.05 19.08 -26.83
CA GLU A 42 -32.72 18.96 -27.44
C GLU A 42 -32.20 17.52 -27.33
N PRO A 43 -31.46 17.00 -28.34
CA PRO A 43 -30.81 15.71 -28.24
C PRO A 43 -29.87 15.69 -27.04
N GLY A 44 -30.24 14.91 -26.01
CA GLY A 44 -29.58 14.93 -24.71
C GLY A 44 -28.08 14.72 -24.83
N ALA A 45 -27.30 15.75 -24.49
CA ALA A 45 -25.84 15.72 -24.56
C ALA A 45 -25.30 14.48 -23.86
N ALA A 46 -24.61 13.61 -24.60
CA ALA A 46 -24.10 12.35 -24.09
C ALA A 46 -23.22 12.63 -22.87
N ARG A 47 -23.66 12.18 -21.69
CA ARG A 47 -22.86 12.27 -20.46
C ARG A 47 -21.57 11.50 -20.65
N SER A 48 -20.50 12.22 -20.99
CA SER A 48 -19.15 11.69 -20.98
C SER A 48 -18.92 10.99 -19.64
N ALA A 49 -18.67 9.68 -19.68
CA ALA A 49 -18.54 8.89 -18.47
C ALA A 49 -17.37 9.45 -17.67
N ALA A 50 -17.67 9.98 -16.48
CA ALA A 50 -16.69 10.67 -15.66
C ALA A 50 -15.49 9.75 -15.42
N VAL A 51 -14.29 10.22 -15.80
CA VAL A 51 -13.06 9.45 -15.67
C VAL A 51 -12.85 9.11 -14.21
N ALA A 52 -12.93 7.83 -13.87
CA ALA A 52 -12.72 7.40 -12.50
C ALA A 52 -11.24 7.57 -12.13
N THR A 53 -11.00 7.88 -10.85
CA THR A 53 -9.67 8.11 -10.28
C THR A 53 -9.53 7.36 -8.98
N PHE A 54 -8.31 6.97 -8.63
CA PHE A 54 -7.93 6.57 -7.28
C PHE A 54 -6.50 7.02 -6.98
N THR A 55 -6.17 7.09 -5.70
CA THR A 55 -4.85 7.43 -5.18
C THR A 55 -4.21 6.22 -4.51
N LEU A 56 -2.98 5.91 -4.92
CA LEU A 56 -2.11 4.96 -4.23
C LEU A 56 -1.06 5.75 -3.47
N LEU A 57 -0.89 5.47 -2.17
CA LEU A 57 0.24 5.90 -1.37
C LEU A 57 1.12 4.70 -1.04
N ALA A 58 2.44 4.87 -1.10
CA ALA A 58 3.42 3.93 -0.60
C ALA A 58 4.39 4.63 0.34
N THR A 59 4.88 3.91 1.35
CA THR A 59 5.93 4.35 2.26
C THR A 59 7.04 3.32 2.35
N GLY A 60 8.24 3.77 2.73
CA GLY A 60 9.38 2.90 2.97
C GLY A 60 9.31 2.11 4.27
N ASP A 61 10.49 1.80 4.74
CA ASP A 61 10.80 0.69 5.63
C ASP A 61 10.33 0.95 7.07
N VAL A 62 9.56 0.02 7.63
CA VAL A 62 9.17 0.02 9.05
C VAL A 62 10.10 -0.96 9.78
N LEU A 63 11.05 -0.40 10.51
CA LEU A 63 12.22 -1.09 11.07
C LEU A 63 12.37 -0.76 12.57
N PRO A 64 11.53 -1.34 13.47
CA PRO A 64 11.51 -1.01 14.89
C PRO A 64 12.80 -1.43 15.62
N HIS A 65 13.74 -0.49 15.69
CA HIS A 65 14.97 -0.58 16.48
C HIS A 65 14.70 -0.57 17.99
N HIS A 66 15.75 -0.81 18.78
CA HIS A 66 15.65 -0.97 20.22
C HIS A 66 14.97 0.23 20.93
N GLU A 67 15.29 1.48 20.59
CA GLU A 67 14.63 2.64 21.23
C GLU A 67 13.15 2.78 20.82
N ILE A 68 12.77 2.33 19.62
CA ILE A 68 11.38 2.29 19.16
C ILE A 68 10.58 1.28 20.00
N ILE A 69 11.15 0.10 20.23
CA ILE A 69 10.55 -0.96 21.04
C ILE A 69 10.41 -0.52 22.51
N GLN A 70 11.44 0.11 23.09
CA GLN A 70 11.36 0.67 24.45
C GLN A 70 10.29 1.77 24.56
N LEU A 71 10.23 2.69 23.59
CA LEU A 71 9.27 3.79 23.62
C LEU A 71 7.83 3.30 23.41
N SER A 72 7.60 2.30 22.56
CA SER A 72 6.24 1.75 22.39
C SER A 72 5.74 1.03 23.64
N GLY A 73 6.61 0.35 24.40
CA GLY A 73 6.26 -0.21 25.72
C GLY A 73 5.94 0.87 26.76
N SER A 74 6.66 2.01 26.67
CA SER A 74 6.42 3.18 27.53
C SER A 74 5.10 3.89 27.19
N ASN A 75 4.76 4.01 25.90
CA ASN A 75 3.46 4.54 25.44
C ASN A 75 2.29 3.69 25.96
N ALA A 76 2.44 2.36 25.95
CA ALA A 76 1.48 1.40 26.49
C ALA A 76 1.51 1.29 28.04
N ARG A 77 2.26 2.16 28.73
CA ARG A 77 2.38 2.22 30.19
C ARG A 77 2.85 0.90 30.83
N GLY A 78 3.64 0.10 30.12
CA GLY A 78 4.16 -1.19 30.58
C GLY A 78 3.23 -2.40 30.38
N HIS A 79 2.15 -2.25 29.61
CA HIS A 79 1.23 -3.35 29.27
C HIS A 79 1.12 -3.53 27.74
N GLY A 80 2.03 -4.34 27.17
CA GLY A 80 2.20 -4.46 25.72
C GLY A 80 2.93 -3.26 25.11
N HIS A 81 2.72 -3.00 23.83
CA HIS A 81 3.36 -1.93 23.05
C HIS A 81 2.37 -1.08 22.24
N ASP A 82 2.59 0.24 22.18
CA ASP A 82 1.80 1.18 21.38
C ASP A 82 2.69 2.09 20.50
N PHE A 83 2.55 1.95 19.18
CA PHE A 83 3.29 2.72 18.18
C PHE A 83 2.45 3.84 17.53
N ARG A 84 1.16 3.99 17.87
CA ARG A 84 0.23 4.92 17.18
C ARG A 84 0.69 6.38 17.26
N THR A 85 1.30 6.76 18.39
CA THR A 85 1.85 8.11 18.65
C THR A 85 2.99 8.48 17.69
N MET A 86 3.73 7.48 17.19
CA MET A 86 4.82 7.65 16.23
C MET A 86 4.25 7.93 14.82
N PHE A 87 3.26 7.16 14.37
CA PHE A 87 2.63 7.32 13.05
C PHE A 87 1.62 8.49 12.97
N ALA A 88 1.21 9.08 14.09
CA ALA A 88 0.21 10.15 14.16
C ALA A 88 0.53 11.38 13.27
N GLY A 89 1.81 11.65 12.99
CA GLY A 89 2.23 12.77 12.13
C GLY A 89 2.06 12.55 10.62
N VAL A 90 1.82 11.30 10.18
CA VAL A 90 1.53 10.95 8.78
C VAL A 90 0.13 10.38 8.55
N LYS A 91 -0.57 9.92 9.60
CA LYS A 91 -1.94 9.37 9.52
C LYS A 91 -2.89 10.16 8.60
N PRO A 92 -2.97 11.51 8.63
CA PRO A 92 -3.85 12.27 7.71
C PRO A 92 -3.51 12.18 6.21
N VAL A 93 -2.27 11.77 5.86
CA VAL A 93 -1.84 11.52 4.48
C VAL A 93 -2.07 10.06 4.11
N VAL A 94 -1.81 9.14 5.05
CA VAL A 94 -1.94 7.68 4.87
C VAL A 94 -3.40 7.27 4.75
N SER A 95 -4.23 7.60 5.75
CA SER A 95 -5.68 7.32 5.73
C SER A 95 -6.48 8.21 4.76
N GLY A 96 -5.80 9.05 3.98
CA GLY A 96 -6.37 9.91 2.94
C GLY A 96 -6.15 9.38 1.51
N ALA A 97 -5.55 8.20 1.36
CA ALA A 97 -5.40 7.52 0.08
C ALA A 97 -6.52 6.47 -0.14
N ASP A 98 -6.85 6.18 -1.39
CA ASP A 98 -7.79 5.10 -1.75
C ASP A 98 -7.16 3.70 -1.59
N LEU A 99 -5.83 3.64 -1.51
CA LEU A 99 -5.02 2.47 -1.17
C LEU A 99 -3.68 2.91 -0.58
N ALA A 100 -3.41 2.54 0.67
CA ALA A 100 -2.12 2.80 1.33
C ALA A 100 -1.31 1.52 1.56
N ILE A 101 -0.06 1.51 1.09
CA ILE A 101 0.87 0.39 1.15
C ILE A 101 2.08 0.74 2.04
N CYS A 102 2.37 -0.07 3.06
CA CYS A 102 3.59 0.02 3.85
C CYS A 102 4.65 -1.01 3.40
N HIS A 103 5.87 -0.91 3.92
CA HIS A 103 6.77 -2.06 3.99
C HIS A 103 7.04 -2.42 5.45
N MET A 104 6.67 -3.64 5.84
CA MET A 104 7.04 -4.21 7.13
C MET A 104 8.31 -5.04 6.91
N GLU A 105 9.45 -4.49 7.30
CA GLU A 105 10.74 -5.11 7.05
C GLU A 105 11.05 -6.22 8.06
N THR A 106 10.70 -6.01 9.32
CA THR A 106 11.03 -6.94 10.42
C THR A 106 9.97 -8.00 10.65
N ILE A 107 10.43 -9.13 11.21
CA ILE A 107 9.58 -10.21 11.68
C ILE A 107 9.10 -9.97 13.12
N TYR A 108 7.99 -10.60 13.53
CA TYR A 108 7.38 -10.37 14.84
C TYR A 108 7.77 -11.45 15.86
N GLY A 109 8.01 -11.00 17.10
CA GLY A 109 8.19 -11.86 18.26
C GLY A 109 6.88 -12.56 18.68
N ARG A 110 6.90 -13.27 19.81
CA ARG A 110 5.66 -13.65 20.51
C ARG A 110 5.05 -12.43 21.20
N ASP A 111 3.82 -12.54 21.66
CA ASP A 111 3.11 -11.46 22.36
C ASP A 111 3.83 -11.02 23.67
N ASP A 112 4.59 -11.93 24.29
CA ASP A 112 5.47 -11.72 25.44
C ASP A 112 6.97 -11.56 25.07
N GLY A 113 7.30 -11.56 23.77
CA GLY A 113 8.65 -11.40 23.25
C GLY A 113 9.50 -12.68 23.26
N PRO A 114 10.81 -12.61 23.61
CA PRO A 114 11.58 -11.38 23.76
C PRO A 114 11.64 -10.58 22.45
N PHE A 115 11.67 -9.26 22.56
CA PHE A 115 11.75 -8.36 21.41
C PHE A 115 13.18 -7.86 21.21
N THR A 116 13.62 -7.79 19.96
CA THR A 116 15.00 -7.43 19.58
C THR A 116 15.01 -6.44 18.41
N GLY A 117 16.04 -5.59 18.39
CA GLY A 117 16.37 -4.73 17.25
C GLY A 117 17.51 -5.31 16.41
N TYR A 118 18.21 -4.45 15.67
CA TYR A 118 19.43 -4.78 14.93
C TYR A 118 20.45 -5.55 15.80
N PRO A 119 21.14 -6.60 15.28
CA PRO A 119 21.15 -7.05 13.88
C PRO A 119 20.10 -8.12 13.54
N SER A 120 19.29 -8.59 14.49
CA SER A 120 18.30 -9.64 14.27
C SER A 120 17.00 -9.27 14.97
N PHE A 121 16.03 -8.79 14.20
CA PHE A 121 14.85 -8.11 14.71
C PHE A 121 13.74 -9.08 15.10
N LYS A 122 13.06 -8.78 16.20
CA LYS A 122 11.80 -9.40 16.63
C LYS A 122 10.94 -8.28 17.18
N SER A 123 10.11 -7.69 16.33
CA SER A 123 9.28 -6.54 16.71
C SER A 123 8.01 -6.97 17.45
N PRO A 124 7.49 -6.13 18.36
CA PRO A 124 6.17 -6.35 18.98
C PRO A 124 5.04 -6.39 17.94
N PRO A 125 4.14 -7.38 17.99
CA PRO A 125 3.09 -7.57 16.97
C PRO A 125 2.08 -6.42 16.89
N GLU A 126 1.95 -5.60 17.94
CA GLU A 126 1.07 -4.43 17.98
C GLU A 126 1.47 -3.33 16.96
N VAL A 127 2.66 -3.40 16.37
CA VAL A 127 3.03 -2.55 15.24
C VAL A 127 2.04 -2.71 14.07
N ALA A 128 1.49 -3.91 13.83
CA ALA A 128 0.45 -4.13 12.82
C ALA A 128 -0.85 -3.35 13.15
N ALA A 129 -1.25 -3.31 14.43
CA ALA A 129 -2.41 -2.55 14.86
C ALA A 129 -2.20 -1.03 14.70
N ALA A 130 -0.99 -0.54 14.97
CA ALA A 130 -0.63 0.87 14.75
C ALA A 130 -0.54 1.24 13.27
N LEU A 131 -0.07 0.33 12.40
CA LEU A 131 -0.09 0.50 10.96
C LEU A 131 -1.54 0.52 10.43
N LYS A 132 -2.41 -0.35 10.94
CA LYS A 132 -3.84 -0.31 10.60
C LYS A 132 -4.51 0.99 11.05
N ASP A 133 -4.24 1.44 12.27
CA ASP A 133 -4.74 2.72 12.79
C ASP A 133 -4.21 3.93 11.99
N ALA A 134 -2.97 3.89 11.50
CA ALA A 134 -2.43 4.92 10.62
C ALA A 134 -3.15 4.99 9.25
N GLY A 135 -3.86 3.93 8.86
CA GLY A 135 -4.64 3.84 7.64
C GLY A 135 -4.07 2.94 6.55
N TYR A 136 -3.09 2.06 6.84
CA TYR A 136 -2.57 1.14 5.83
C TYR A 136 -3.54 -0.01 5.50
N ASP A 137 -3.65 -0.34 4.23
CA ASP A 137 -4.46 -1.45 3.72
C ASP A 137 -3.65 -2.73 3.56
N SER A 138 -2.38 -2.59 3.15
CA SER A 138 -1.47 -3.70 2.87
C SER A 138 -0.03 -3.33 3.23
N CYS A 139 0.81 -4.34 3.49
CA CYS A 139 2.25 -4.17 3.59
C CYS A 139 3.00 -5.20 2.73
N SER A 140 4.10 -4.78 2.08
CA SER A 140 5.11 -5.72 1.59
C SER A 140 5.89 -6.32 2.76
N THR A 141 6.20 -7.62 2.68
CA THR A 141 6.84 -8.42 3.75
C THR A 141 8.01 -9.27 3.28
N ALA A 142 8.41 -9.19 2.00
CA ALA A 142 9.70 -9.74 1.56
C ALA A 142 10.80 -8.72 1.84
N SER A 143 11.75 -9.10 2.70
CA SER A 143 12.88 -8.31 3.17
C SER A 143 14.08 -9.21 3.42
N ASN A 144 15.25 -8.63 3.70
CA ASN A 144 16.39 -9.36 4.26
C ASN A 144 16.11 -9.91 5.68
N HIS A 145 15.32 -9.19 6.47
CA HIS A 145 14.96 -9.54 7.85
C HIS A 145 13.74 -10.48 8.00
N THR A 146 13.16 -10.98 6.90
CA THR A 146 11.97 -11.86 6.95
C THR A 146 12.22 -13.20 7.66
N LEU A 147 13.47 -13.67 7.73
CA LEU A 147 13.83 -14.96 8.33
C LEU A 147 14.51 -14.87 9.70
N ASP A 148 14.59 -13.68 10.31
CA ASP A 148 15.26 -13.45 11.62
C ASP A 148 14.71 -14.30 12.78
N ASP A 149 13.48 -14.80 12.66
CA ASP A 149 12.85 -15.77 13.57
C ASP A 149 12.21 -16.95 12.81
N GLY A 150 12.75 -17.23 11.61
CA GLY A 150 12.36 -18.31 10.71
C GLY A 150 10.92 -18.28 10.20
N ALA A 151 10.46 -19.42 9.67
CA ALA A 151 9.08 -19.60 9.22
C ALA A 151 8.04 -19.47 10.35
N ASP A 152 8.47 -19.59 11.61
CA ASP A 152 7.63 -19.39 12.79
C ASP A 152 7.39 -17.89 13.05
N GLY A 153 8.40 -17.05 12.85
CA GLY A 153 8.25 -15.60 12.80
C GLY A 153 7.30 -15.19 11.68
N VAL A 154 7.47 -15.72 10.45
CA VAL A 154 6.55 -15.48 9.32
C VAL A 154 5.12 -15.85 9.68
N ARG A 155 4.90 -17.01 10.32
CA ARG A 155 3.56 -17.40 10.77
C ARG A 155 2.96 -16.42 11.79
N ARG A 156 3.75 -15.85 12.71
CA ARG A 156 3.31 -14.81 13.65
C ARG A 156 3.00 -13.49 12.98
N THR A 157 3.92 -12.95 12.15
CA THR A 157 3.74 -11.67 11.45
C THR A 157 2.48 -11.67 10.59
N LEU A 158 2.29 -12.69 9.76
CA LEU A 158 1.13 -12.76 8.88
C LEU A 158 -0.18 -13.02 9.66
N GLY A 159 -0.11 -13.74 10.79
CA GLY A 159 -1.24 -13.91 11.71
C GLY A 159 -1.67 -12.60 12.39
N ALA A 160 -0.72 -11.82 12.89
CA ALA A 160 -0.99 -10.52 13.53
C ALA A 160 -1.54 -9.48 12.52
N MET A 161 -1.03 -9.48 11.28
CA MET A 161 -1.57 -8.66 10.20
C MET A 161 -3.00 -9.04 9.81
N ASP A 162 -3.27 -10.34 9.62
CA ASP A 162 -4.62 -10.84 9.35
C ASP A 162 -5.61 -10.47 10.47
N ALA A 163 -5.18 -10.58 11.74
CA ALA A 163 -6.01 -10.30 12.91
C ALA A 163 -6.51 -8.84 12.99
N VAL A 164 -5.74 -7.88 12.44
CA VAL A 164 -6.13 -6.47 12.36
C VAL A 164 -6.71 -6.06 10.99
N GLY A 165 -6.84 -7.00 10.04
CA GLY A 165 -7.29 -6.69 8.68
C GLY A 165 -6.30 -5.86 7.86
N LEU A 166 -5.00 -6.00 8.16
CA LEU A 166 -3.90 -5.47 7.34
C LEU A 166 -3.48 -6.56 6.36
N ARG A 167 -3.53 -6.29 5.05
CA ARG A 167 -3.14 -7.24 4.01
C ARG A 167 -1.61 -7.34 3.91
N HIS A 168 -1.14 -8.41 3.28
CA HIS A 168 0.28 -8.67 3.14
C HIS A 168 0.61 -9.42 1.85
N THR A 169 1.86 -9.32 1.42
CA THR A 169 2.45 -10.14 0.36
C THR A 169 3.98 -10.13 0.47
N GLY A 170 4.65 -11.15 -0.07
CA GLY A 170 6.11 -11.28 -0.10
C GLY A 170 6.67 -12.40 0.78
N SER A 171 5.97 -12.74 1.85
CA SER A 171 6.20 -13.95 2.65
C SER A 171 4.92 -14.80 2.71
N ALA A 172 5.04 -16.08 3.05
CA ALA A 172 3.92 -17.01 3.02
C ALA A 172 4.06 -18.21 3.98
N ARG A 173 2.92 -18.68 4.49
CA ARG A 173 2.78 -19.84 5.38
C ARG A 173 2.68 -21.15 4.60
N SER A 174 2.28 -21.10 3.32
CA SER A 174 2.12 -22.26 2.43
C SER A 174 2.40 -21.92 0.96
N ALA A 175 2.74 -22.92 0.15
CA ALA A 175 2.90 -22.76 -1.31
C ALA A 175 1.62 -22.20 -1.98
N ALA A 176 0.45 -22.59 -1.49
CA ALA A 176 -0.84 -22.13 -1.99
C ALA A 176 -1.16 -20.67 -1.65
N GLU A 177 -0.49 -20.11 -0.62
CA GLU A 177 -0.52 -18.69 -0.28
C GLU A 177 0.49 -17.89 -1.10
N ALA A 178 1.74 -18.38 -1.21
CA ALA A 178 2.78 -17.78 -2.05
C ALA A 178 2.37 -17.65 -3.54
N ALA A 179 1.58 -18.61 -4.04
CA ALA A 179 1.03 -18.60 -5.39
C ALA A 179 -0.13 -17.59 -5.61
N ARG A 180 -0.50 -16.77 -4.61
CA ARG A 180 -1.61 -15.82 -4.69
C ARG A 180 -1.11 -14.37 -4.50
N PRO A 181 -1.29 -13.48 -5.49
CA PRO A 181 -1.00 -12.05 -5.31
C PRO A 181 -2.00 -11.42 -4.34
N ALA A 182 -1.57 -10.38 -3.61
CA ALA A 182 -2.48 -9.60 -2.80
C ALA A 182 -3.37 -8.75 -3.71
N LEU A 183 -4.63 -9.16 -3.88
CA LEU A 183 -5.64 -8.46 -4.68
C LEU A 183 -6.42 -7.48 -3.79
N LEU A 184 -6.02 -6.22 -3.90
CA LEU A 184 -6.52 -5.08 -3.13
C LEU A 184 -7.56 -4.32 -3.96
N ARG A 185 -8.37 -3.48 -3.30
CA ARG A 185 -9.26 -2.50 -3.96
C ARG A 185 -8.67 -1.10 -3.76
N ALA A 186 -8.74 -0.28 -4.80
CA ALA A 186 -8.40 1.14 -4.73
C ALA A 186 -9.48 1.92 -5.49
N GLY A 187 -10.43 2.51 -4.75
CA GLY A 187 -11.69 2.97 -5.32
C GLY A 187 -12.37 1.87 -6.15
N PRO A 188 -12.68 2.11 -7.44
CA PRO A 188 -13.30 1.10 -8.32
C PRO A 188 -12.30 0.10 -8.94
N ALA A 189 -10.99 0.28 -8.79
CA ALA A 189 -9.97 -0.57 -9.41
C ALA A 189 -9.56 -1.75 -8.51
N LYS A 190 -9.17 -2.88 -9.11
CA LYS A 190 -8.47 -3.98 -8.43
C LYS A 190 -6.96 -3.86 -8.63
N VAL A 191 -6.22 -3.64 -7.56
CA VAL A 191 -4.76 -3.52 -7.58
C VAL A 191 -4.15 -4.83 -7.10
N ALA A 192 -3.24 -5.42 -7.88
CA ALA A 192 -2.39 -6.50 -7.40
C ALA A 192 -1.09 -5.93 -6.83
N GLN A 193 -0.80 -6.22 -5.56
CA GLN A 193 0.53 -6.06 -5.01
C GLN A 193 1.30 -7.39 -5.10
N LEU A 194 2.54 -7.31 -5.55
CA LEU A 194 3.57 -8.34 -5.43
C LEU A 194 4.71 -7.78 -4.58
N SER A 195 5.48 -8.65 -3.91
CA SER A 195 6.64 -8.25 -3.10
C SER A 195 7.77 -9.28 -3.22
N TYR A 196 9.01 -8.80 -3.34
CA TYR A 196 10.23 -9.61 -3.46
C TYR A 196 11.43 -8.96 -2.76
N THR A 197 12.40 -9.77 -2.31
CA THR A 197 13.67 -9.34 -1.68
C THR A 197 14.91 -9.87 -2.41
N TYR A 198 16.01 -9.11 -2.39
CA TYR A 198 17.31 -9.54 -2.92
C TYR A 198 17.91 -10.75 -2.17
N GLY A 199 17.57 -10.93 -0.89
CA GLY A 199 18.13 -11.95 -0.04
C GLY A 199 17.50 -11.97 1.36
N THR A 200 18.12 -12.72 2.27
CA THR A 200 17.64 -13.03 3.63
C THR A 200 18.78 -13.00 4.66
N ASN A 201 19.71 -12.03 4.57
CA ASN A 201 20.87 -11.88 5.46
C ASN A 201 21.73 -13.17 5.66
N GLY A 202 21.81 -14.00 4.60
CA GLY A 202 22.52 -15.28 4.62
C GLY A 202 21.76 -16.45 5.27
N ILE A 203 20.59 -16.21 5.88
CA ILE A 203 19.71 -17.25 6.43
C ILE A 203 19.07 -18.02 5.25
N PRO A 204 19.29 -19.35 5.12
CA PRO A 204 18.75 -20.11 4.01
C PRO A 204 17.23 -20.26 4.10
N LEU A 205 16.55 -20.33 2.95
CA LEU A 205 15.14 -20.71 2.87
C LEU A 205 14.93 -22.10 3.50
N PRO A 206 13.85 -22.33 4.28
CA PRO A 206 13.57 -23.65 4.86
C PRO A 206 13.38 -24.70 3.75
N GLY A 207 14.15 -25.79 3.78
CA GLY A 207 14.15 -26.79 2.69
C GLY A 207 12.80 -27.49 2.46
N ASN A 208 11.95 -27.56 3.49
CA ASN A 208 10.58 -28.07 3.41
C ASN A 208 9.52 -26.99 3.16
N ALA A 209 9.91 -25.71 3.11
CA ALA A 209 9.04 -24.56 2.82
C ALA A 209 9.78 -23.47 2.01
N PRO A 210 10.32 -23.77 0.80
CA PRO A 210 11.06 -22.80 0.00
C PRO A 210 10.22 -21.61 -0.51
N TRP A 211 8.90 -21.67 -0.32
CA TRP A 211 7.95 -20.58 -0.59
C TRP A 211 7.87 -19.53 0.52
N THR A 212 8.55 -19.71 1.66
CA THR A 212 8.38 -18.85 2.85
C THR A 212 8.66 -17.37 2.58
N VAL A 213 9.60 -17.05 1.68
CA VAL A 213 9.92 -15.68 1.25
C VAL A 213 10.11 -15.65 -0.27
N HIS A 214 9.58 -14.63 -0.92
CA HIS A 214 9.79 -14.38 -2.34
C HIS A 214 11.13 -13.69 -2.59
N LEU A 215 12.13 -14.45 -3.02
CA LEU A 215 13.38 -13.90 -3.56
C LEU A 215 13.17 -13.30 -4.96
N ILE A 216 13.99 -12.30 -5.31
CA ILE A 216 14.01 -11.68 -6.64
C ILE A 216 14.45 -12.71 -7.69
N ASP A 217 13.50 -13.15 -8.51
CA ASP A 217 13.78 -13.73 -9.83
C ASP A 217 12.99 -12.96 -10.91
N ARG A 218 13.72 -12.47 -11.93
CA ARG A 218 13.15 -11.64 -13.01
C ARG A 218 12.02 -12.34 -13.76
N LYS A 219 12.11 -13.66 -13.96
CA LYS A 219 11.10 -14.41 -14.73
C LYS A 219 9.84 -14.62 -13.87
N LYS A 220 9.99 -15.04 -12.61
CA LYS A 220 8.88 -15.17 -11.65
C LYS A 220 8.13 -13.85 -11.46
N ILE A 221 8.82 -12.74 -11.27
CA ILE A 221 8.17 -11.42 -11.13
C ILE A 221 7.27 -11.10 -12.34
N ILE A 222 7.75 -11.38 -13.56
CA ILE A 222 7.00 -11.15 -14.80
C ILE A 222 5.83 -12.15 -14.96
N ASP A 223 6.03 -13.43 -14.67
CA ASP A 223 5.00 -14.45 -14.81
C ASP A 223 3.89 -14.32 -13.74
N ASP A 224 4.24 -13.89 -12.53
CA ASP A 224 3.32 -13.56 -11.44
C ASP A 224 2.53 -12.28 -11.73
N ALA A 225 3.18 -11.25 -12.32
CA ALA A 225 2.48 -10.05 -12.80
C ALA A 225 1.43 -10.42 -13.86
N ARG A 226 1.79 -11.28 -14.81
CA ARG A 226 0.87 -11.82 -15.82
C ARG A 226 -0.22 -12.71 -15.20
N ALA A 227 0.09 -13.47 -14.15
CA ALA A 227 -0.91 -14.23 -13.40
C ALA A 227 -1.93 -13.32 -12.69
N ALA A 228 -1.45 -12.22 -12.08
CA ALA A 228 -2.31 -11.21 -11.48
C ALA A 228 -3.22 -10.54 -12.52
N ARG A 229 -2.73 -10.24 -13.73
CA ARG A 229 -3.58 -9.78 -14.87
C ARG A 229 -4.66 -10.81 -15.21
N ARG A 230 -4.33 -12.10 -15.28
CA ARG A 230 -5.30 -13.19 -15.53
C ARG A 230 -6.33 -13.35 -14.40
N ALA A 231 -5.96 -13.05 -13.15
CA ALA A 231 -6.87 -12.92 -12.01
C ALA A 231 -7.69 -11.60 -12.02
N GLY A 232 -7.60 -10.82 -13.11
CA GLY A 232 -8.35 -9.58 -13.34
C GLY A 232 -7.84 -8.41 -12.51
N ALA A 233 -6.52 -8.22 -12.38
CA ALA A 233 -5.93 -7.03 -11.77
C ALA A 233 -5.82 -5.86 -12.77
N ASP A 234 -6.56 -4.78 -12.49
CA ASP A 234 -6.57 -3.54 -13.27
C ASP A 234 -5.20 -2.84 -13.24
N VAL A 235 -4.52 -2.88 -12.09
CA VAL A 235 -3.18 -2.34 -11.87
C VAL A 235 -2.29 -3.39 -11.22
N VAL A 236 -1.02 -3.48 -11.63
CA VAL A 236 0.00 -4.34 -11.01
C VAL A 236 1.13 -3.48 -10.45
N VAL A 237 1.37 -3.63 -9.15
CA VAL A 237 2.39 -2.93 -8.36
C VAL A 237 3.38 -3.96 -7.82
N VAL A 238 4.68 -3.70 -7.98
CA VAL A 238 5.74 -4.58 -7.46
C VAL A 238 6.56 -3.83 -6.42
N SER A 239 6.43 -4.24 -5.15
CA SER A 239 7.34 -3.86 -4.08
C SER A 239 8.63 -4.66 -4.19
N ILE A 240 9.80 -4.01 -4.14
CA ILE A 240 11.10 -4.68 -4.26
C ILE A 240 12.06 -4.15 -3.18
N HIS A 241 12.51 -5.04 -2.30
CA HIS A 241 13.53 -4.79 -1.28
C HIS A 241 14.91 -5.08 -1.90
N TRP A 242 15.68 -4.04 -2.21
CA TRP A 242 16.84 -4.13 -3.11
C TRP A 242 17.81 -2.93 -3.02
N GLY A 243 19.02 -3.13 -3.55
CA GLY A 243 20.02 -2.08 -3.69
C GLY A 243 21.15 -2.18 -2.67
N THR A 244 22.18 -1.34 -2.80
CA THR A 244 23.14 -1.09 -1.72
C THR A 244 22.49 -0.23 -0.64
N GLU A 245 22.57 -0.67 0.62
CA GLU A 245 22.28 0.19 1.79
C GLU A 245 23.11 1.49 1.73
N TRP A 246 22.59 2.57 2.31
CA TRP A 246 23.26 3.87 2.48
C TRP A 246 23.63 4.65 1.20
N GLN A 247 23.43 4.06 0.02
CA GLN A 247 23.77 4.62 -1.28
C GLN A 247 22.57 5.41 -1.87
N PRO A 248 22.66 6.75 -2.06
CA PRO A 248 21.55 7.55 -2.55
C PRO A 248 21.33 7.41 -4.08
N GLU A 249 22.38 7.10 -4.84
CA GLU A 249 22.26 6.72 -6.25
C GLU A 249 21.79 5.25 -6.39
N PRO A 250 20.75 4.97 -7.19
CA PRO A 250 20.36 3.60 -7.50
C PRO A 250 21.46 2.83 -8.23
N ASP A 251 21.77 1.62 -7.76
CA ASP A 251 22.88 0.81 -8.28
C ASP A 251 22.60 0.19 -9.67
N GLU A 252 23.54 -0.59 -10.21
CA GLU A 252 23.34 -1.25 -11.50
C GLU A 252 22.34 -2.41 -11.50
N GLN A 253 22.21 -3.17 -10.40
CA GLN A 253 21.25 -4.25 -10.28
C GLN A 253 19.81 -3.71 -10.26
N GLN A 254 19.54 -2.72 -9.40
CA GLN A 254 18.28 -1.98 -9.34
C GLN A 254 17.92 -1.39 -10.71
N ARG A 255 18.83 -0.64 -11.34
CA ARG A 255 18.59 -0.02 -12.66
C ARG A 255 18.36 -1.07 -13.76
N THR A 256 19.08 -2.19 -13.75
CA THR A 256 18.95 -3.25 -14.77
C THR A 256 17.67 -4.06 -14.61
N LEU A 257 17.31 -4.44 -13.39
CA LEU A 257 16.05 -5.14 -13.12
C LEU A 257 14.86 -4.21 -13.37
N ALA A 258 14.91 -2.94 -12.95
CA ALA A 258 13.88 -1.94 -13.26
C ALA A 258 13.64 -1.81 -14.79
N ARG A 259 14.70 -1.69 -15.59
CA ARG A 259 14.61 -1.68 -17.07
C ARG A 259 13.94 -2.94 -17.61
N ALA A 260 14.33 -4.12 -17.13
CA ALA A 260 13.80 -5.39 -17.63
C ALA A 260 12.33 -5.61 -17.25
N LEU A 261 11.94 -5.30 -16.00
CA LEU A 261 10.56 -5.44 -15.53
C LEU A 261 9.60 -4.46 -16.23
N THR A 262 9.99 -3.19 -16.35
CA THR A 262 9.18 -2.16 -17.03
C THR A 262 9.11 -2.33 -18.55
N ALA A 263 10.03 -3.09 -19.15
CA ALA A 263 9.97 -3.47 -20.56
C ALA A 263 8.93 -4.59 -20.83
N SER A 264 8.55 -5.38 -19.82
CA SER A 264 7.67 -6.54 -20.01
C SER A 264 6.24 -6.13 -20.37
N ARG A 265 5.71 -6.73 -21.43
CA ARG A 265 4.39 -6.44 -21.99
C ARG A 265 3.68 -7.73 -22.40
N THR A 266 2.36 -7.68 -22.33
CA THR A 266 1.44 -8.66 -22.93
C THR A 266 0.48 -7.89 -23.83
N ALA A 267 0.42 -8.23 -25.12
CA ALA A 267 -0.38 -7.51 -26.14
C ALA A 267 -0.17 -5.97 -26.10
N GLY A 268 1.08 -5.51 -25.94
CA GLY A 268 1.46 -4.09 -25.88
C GLY A 268 1.24 -3.40 -24.52
N ARG A 269 0.27 -3.85 -23.72
CA ARG A 269 0.04 -3.37 -22.35
C ARG A 269 1.20 -3.77 -21.44
N PRO A 270 1.73 -2.88 -20.57
CA PRO A 270 2.72 -3.25 -19.56
C PRO A 270 2.20 -4.33 -18.62
N ASP A 271 3.04 -5.32 -18.31
CA ASP A 271 2.71 -6.31 -17.29
C ASP A 271 2.71 -5.68 -15.89
N ILE A 272 3.55 -4.65 -15.67
CA ILE A 272 3.75 -3.91 -14.41
C ILE A 272 3.51 -2.40 -14.63
N ASP A 273 2.71 -1.77 -13.78
CA ASP A 273 2.33 -0.34 -13.87
C ASP A 273 3.12 0.57 -12.93
N LEU A 274 3.71 0.02 -11.86
CA LEU A 274 4.47 0.74 -10.83
C LEU A 274 5.46 -0.20 -10.12
N ILE A 275 6.68 0.29 -9.84
CA ILE A 275 7.67 -0.36 -8.97
C ILE A 275 7.93 0.51 -7.74
N LEU A 276 7.94 -0.10 -6.56
CA LEU A 276 8.13 0.54 -5.25
C LEU A 276 9.34 -0.06 -4.53
N GLY A 277 10.40 0.72 -4.35
CA GLY A 277 11.68 0.26 -3.78
C GLY A 277 11.86 0.54 -2.28
N THR A 278 12.47 -0.41 -1.58
CA THR A 278 12.85 -0.42 -0.16
C THR A 278 14.27 -0.97 0.03
N HIS A 279 14.75 -1.22 1.26
CA HIS A 279 16.10 -1.67 1.67
C HIS A 279 17.22 -0.62 1.73
N ALA A 280 17.27 0.37 0.84
CA ALA A 280 18.43 1.28 0.78
C ALA A 280 18.66 2.12 2.06
N HIS A 281 17.71 2.13 3.01
CA HIS A 281 17.59 2.95 4.23
C HIS A 281 17.65 4.48 4.06
N VAL A 282 18.13 4.95 2.92
CA VAL A 282 18.08 6.36 2.49
C VAL A 282 17.10 6.54 1.34
N PRO A 283 16.45 7.71 1.20
CA PRO A 283 15.67 8.04 0.02
C PRO A 283 16.55 8.00 -1.23
N GLN A 284 16.11 7.30 -2.26
CA GLN A 284 16.76 7.26 -3.57
C GLN A 284 15.91 7.98 -4.63
N ALA A 285 16.46 8.08 -5.84
CA ALA A 285 15.77 8.68 -6.97
C ALA A 285 14.45 7.99 -7.35
N TYR A 286 13.55 8.77 -7.94
CA TYR A 286 12.42 8.24 -8.71
C TYR A 286 12.76 8.40 -10.21
N GLU A 287 12.27 7.49 -11.07
CA GLU A 287 12.52 7.53 -12.51
C GLU A 287 11.31 6.99 -13.31
N LYS A 288 11.15 7.40 -14.56
CA LYS A 288 10.08 6.91 -15.44
C LYS A 288 10.68 6.05 -16.56
N VAL A 289 10.79 4.75 -16.28
CA VAL A 289 11.47 3.76 -17.14
C VAL A 289 10.45 3.06 -18.03
N ASN A 290 10.66 3.05 -19.35
CA ASN A 290 9.74 2.46 -20.35
C ASN A 290 8.28 2.97 -20.29
N GLY A 291 8.06 4.13 -19.67
CA GLY A 291 6.75 4.74 -19.43
C GLY A 291 6.11 4.41 -18.07
N THR A 292 6.64 3.43 -17.34
CA THR A 292 6.23 3.03 -15.98
C THR A 292 7.05 3.81 -14.94
N TRP A 293 6.44 4.12 -13.79
CA TRP A 293 7.16 4.76 -12.68
C TRP A 293 7.93 3.72 -11.86
N VAL A 294 9.15 4.10 -11.46
CA VAL A 294 10.04 3.35 -10.58
C VAL A 294 10.45 4.26 -9.43
N VAL A 295 10.12 3.86 -8.21
CA VAL A 295 10.74 4.37 -6.99
C VAL A 295 11.87 3.40 -6.65
N TYR A 296 13.13 3.86 -6.60
CA TYR A 296 14.24 2.95 -6.35
C TYR A 296 14.44 2.60 -4.88
N GLY A 297 14.19 3.54 -3.97
CA GLY A 297 14.28 3.36 -2.53
C GLY A 297 13.55 4.51 -1.84
N MET A 298 12.65 4.21 -0.91
CA MET A 298 11.88 5.25 -0.22
C MET A 298 12.62 5.84 0.99
N GLY A 299 13.44 5.04 1.70
CA GLY A 299 14.06 5.39 3.00
C GLY A 299 13.11 5.11 4.18
N ASP A 300 13.64 5.05 5.40
CA ASP A 300 12.90 4.47 6.54
C ASP A 300 11.69 5.29 7.01
N GLN A 301 10.51 4.67 6.90
CA GLN A 301 9.25 5.23 7.35
C GLN A 301 9.15 5.26 8.88
N LEU A 302 9.78 4.32 9.60
CA LEU A 302 9.96 4.36 11.05
C LEU A 302 11.19 3.54 11.45
N ALA A 303 12.23 4.20 11.96
CA ALA A 303 13.45 3.58 12.48
C ALA A 303 14.01 4.31 13.71
N GLY A 304 14.91 3.67 14.45
CA GLY A 304 15.57 4.23 15.65
C GLY A 304 16.71 5.19 15.29
N ARG A 305 17.75 5.25 16.12
CA ARG A 305 18.99 5.92 15.68
C ARG A 305 19.73 5.01 14.69
N MET A 306 19.91 5.51 13.48
CA MET A 306 20.55 4.75 12.40
C MET A 306 22.06 5.00 12.34
N PHE A 307 22.81 3.94 12.08
CA PHE A 307 24.27 3.94 11.97
C PHE A 307 24.67 3.33 10.62
N ASN A 308 25.60 3.96 9.91
CA ASN A 308 26.10 3.45 8.64
C ASN A 308 27.14 2.33 8.83
N HIS A 309 27.61 1.71 7.74
CA HIS A 309 28.59 0.60 7.79
C HIS A 309 29.91 0.92 8.52
N SER A 310 30.26 2.21 8.71
CA SER A 310 31.40 2.65 9.51
C SER A 310 31.08 2.77 11.01
N ASN A 311 29.91 2.29 11.44
CA ASN A 311 29.30 2.45 12.76
C ASN A 311 29.20 3.93 13.22
N GLN A 312 28.96 4.85 12.27
CA GLN A 312 28.78 6.27 12.56
C GLN A 312 27.29 6.65 12.50
N PRO A 313 26.77 7.47 13.43
CA PRO A 313 25.40 7.97 13.37
C PRO A 313 25.13 8.72 12.07
N ASP A 314 24.10 8.31 11.32
CA ASP A 314 23.81 8.87 10.00
C ASP A 314 22.31 9.17 9.86
N GLY A 315 21.96 10.43 10.11
CA GLY A 315 20.58 10.94 10.06
C GLY A 315 19.95 10.95 8.66
N ARG A 316 20.62 10.41 7.63
CA ARG A 316 19.96 10.05 6.37
C ARG A 316 19.05 8.83 6.53
N GLY A 317 19.40 7.90 7.43
CA GLY A 317 18.58 6.71 7.74
C GLY A 317 17.26 7.03 8.45
N ASN A 318 17.03 8.27 8.88
CA ASN A 318 15.74 8.70 9.43
C ASN A 318 14.87 9.47 8.41
N GLN A 319 15.29 9.56 7.14
CA GLN A 319 14.58 10.28 6.08
C GLN A 319 13.85 9.30 5.17
N SER A 320 12.61 9.62 4.80
CA SER A 320 11.84 8.85 3.83
C SER A 320 11.15 9.75 2.80
N SER A 321 10.62 9.12 1.75
CA SER A 321 9.82 9.74 0.72
C SER A 321 8.56 8.91 0.49
N MET A 322 7.42 9.42 0.94
CA MET A 322 6.13 8.75 0.71
C MET A 322 5.72 8.98 -0.75
N ALA A 323 5.64 7.93 -1.55
CA ALA A 323 5.32 8.01 -2.98
C ALA A 323 3.79 8.00 -3.17
N ARG A 324 3.23 9.03 -3.82
CA ARG A 324 1.79 9.14 -4.09
C ARG A 324 1.50 9.22 -5.59
N PHE A 325 0.65 8.33 -6.08
CA PHE A 325 0.28 8.26 -7.50
C PHE A 325 -1.24 8.32 -7.65
N THR A 326 -1.74 9.33 -8.36
CA THR A 326 -3.15 9.37 -8.79
C THR A 326 -3.28 8.64 -10.12
N PHE A 327 -3.94 7.48 -10.10
CA PHE A 327 -4.34 6.74 -11.28
C PHE A 327 -5.69 7.26 -11.79
N ALA A 328 -5.88 7.23 -13.10
CA ALA A 328 -7.15 7.50 -13.75
C ALA A 328 -7.43 6.47 -14.87
N GLY A 329 -8.72 6.25 -15.15
CA GLY A 329 -9.19 5.31 -16.16
C GLY A 329 -10.53 4.68 -15.77
N PRO A 330 -10.81 3.44 -16.22
CA PRO A 330 -10.09 2.72 -17.27
C PRO A 330 -10.25 3.41 -18.64
N PHE A 331 -9.16 3.57 -19.39
CA PHE A 331 -9.17 4.11 -20.75
C PHE A 331 -9.01 3.02 -21.81
N GLY A 332 -9.50 3.27 -23.03
CA GLY A 332 -9.25 2.42 -24.20
C GLY A 332 -9.90 1.04 -24.17
N PRO A 333 -9.74 0.24 -25.25
CA PRO A 333 -10.30 -1.10 -25.35
C PRO A 333 -9.65 -2.10 -24.39
N ASP A 334 -8.40 -1.86 -23.97
CA ASP A 334 -7.69 -2.66 -22.97
C ASP A 334 -8.06 -2.29 -21.51
N ARG A 335 -9.00 -1.35 -21.33
CA ARG A 335 -9.49 -0.84 -20.03
C ARG A 335 -8.36 -0.47 -19.07
N ARG A 336 -7.35 0.24 -19.57
CA ARG A 336 -6.11 0.51 -18.85
C ARG A 336 -6.20 1.73 -17.93
N TRP A 337 -5.73 1.55 -16.71
CA TRP A 337 -5.46 2.64 -15.78
C TRP A 337 -4.08 3.25 -16.03
N THR A 338 -3.96 4.56 -15.82
CA THR A 338 -2.72 5.31 -16.07
C THR A 338 -2.47 6.32 -14.97
N VAL A 339 -1.22 6.46 -14.53
CA VAL A 339 -0.81 7.53 -13.61
C VAL A 339 -0.97 8.88 -14.30
N ARG A 340 -1.87 9.72 -13.78
CA ARG A 340 -2.09 11.10 -14.25
C ARG A 340 -1.38 12.14 -13.38
N LYS A 341 -1.10 11.81 -12.12
CA LYS A 341 -0.33 12.65 -11.19
C LYS A 341 0.66 11.76 -10.44
N ALA A 342 1.92 12.19 -10.37
CA ALA A 342 2.95 11.55 -9.55
C ALA A 342 3.46 12.59 -8.55
N GLU A 343 3.52 12.22 -7.28
CA GLU A 343 3.97 13.07 -6.19
C GLU A 343 4.89 12.30 -5.24
N PHE A 344 5.73 13.03 -4.51
CA PHE A 344 6.36 12.52 -3.29
C PHE A 344 6.13 13.49 -2.13
N LEU A 345 6.04 12.96 -0.93
CA LEU A 345 5.99 13.75 0.31
C LEU A 345 7.26 13.44 1.12
N PRO A 346 8.14 14.43 1.37
CA PRO A 346 9.32 14.23 2.18
C PRO A 346 8.92 13.98 3.64
N GLN A 347 9.47 12.94 4.24
CA GLN A 347 9.22 12.51 5.61
C GLN A 347 10.52 12.58 6.44
N LEU A 348 10.37 12.71 7.75
CA LEU A 348 11.43 12.42 8.72
C LEU A 348 10.84 11.63 9.90
N THR A 349 11.58 10.66 10.42
CA THR A 349 11.37 10.12 11.78
C THR A 349 12.11 11.04 12.75
N ASP A 350 11.39 11.94 13.45
CA ASP A 350 12.03 12.89 14.36
C ASP A 350 12.45 12.22 15.69
N ILE A 351 13.68 11.74 15.72
CA ILE A 351 14.33 11.10 16.88
C ILE A 351 14.37 11.98 18.14
N ASN A 352 14.04 13.29 18.04
CA ASN A 352 13.98 14.23 19.15
C ASN A 352 12.54 14.61 19.55
N ASP A 353 11.51 14.20 18.78
CA ASP A 353 10.08 14.43 19.06
C ASP A 353 9.35 13.08 19.19
N GLY A 354 9.91 12.22 20.06
CA GLY A 354 9.35 10.89 20.38
C GLY A 354 9.35 9.89 19.22
N PHE A 355 10.36 9.96 18.33
CA PHE A 355 10.41 9.20 17.08
C PHE A 355 9.15 9.37 16.21
N ARG A 356 8.52 10.56 16.27
CA ARG A 356 7.33 10.84 15.47
C ARG A 356 7.69 10.96 13.99
N VAL A 357 7.03 10.15 13.19
CA VAL A 357 7.02 10.19 11.73
C VAL A 357 6.26 11.44 11.29
N VAL A 358 6.94 12.38 10.63
CA VAL A 358 6.34 13.66 10.20
C VAL A 358 6.46 13.87 8.69
N ASN A 359 5.36 14.29 8.04
CA ASN A 359 5.42 14.95 6.74
C ASN A 359 6.12 16.31 6.92
N LEU A 360 7.31 16.47 6.35
CA LEU A 360 8.17 17.63 6.56
C LEU A 360 7.55 18.94 6.06
N ASN A 361 6.76 18.93 5.00
CA ASN A 361 6.13 20.14 4.48
C ASN A 361 5.00 20.62 5.40
N ALA A 362 4.12 19.70 5.83
CA ALA A 362 3.08 19.99 6.81
C ALA A 362 3.66 20.36 8.20
N ALA A 363 4.81 19.80 8.57
CA ALA A 363 5.49 20.12 9.82
C ALA A 363 6.19 21.48 9.77
N LEU A 364 6.85 21.84 8.65
CA LEU A 364 7.47 23.15 8.45
C LEU A 364 6.44 24.28 8.36
N ALA A 365 5.26 24.03 7.79
CA ALA A 365 4.15 24.98 7.80
C ALA A 365 3.67 25.35 9.22
N ARG A 366 3.92 24.48 10.22
CA ARG A 366 3.62 24.71 11.65
C ARG A 366 4.83 25.14 12.48
N ARG A 367 6.04 24.69 12.10
CA ARG A 367 7.31 24.92 12.81
C ARG A 367 8.40 25.42 11.85
N PRO A 368 8.25 26.61 11.23
CA PRO A 368 9.15 27.07 10.16
C PRO A 368 10.60 27.28 10.59
N GLY A 369 10.88 27.45 11.89
CA GLY A 369 12.23 27.57 12.43
C GLY A 369 13.05 26.26 12.52
N ARG A 370 12.48 25.10 12.19
CA ARG A 370 13.20 23.80 12.19
C ARG A 370 14.17 23.71 10.99
N SER A 371 15.36 24.30 11.14
CA SER A 371 16.39 24.30 10.08
C SER A 371 16.85 22.88 9.69
N ASP A 372 16.75 21.93 10.61
CA ASP A 372 16.96 20.50 10.42
C ASP A 372 15.91 19.87 9.50
N TYR A 373 14.62 20.20 9.69
CA TYR A 373 13.56 19.80 8.77
C TYR A 373 13.73 20.40 7.37
N VAL A 374 14.21 21.66 7.27
CA VAL A 374 14.53 22.29 5.98
C VAL A 374 15.64 21.50 5.28
N ARG A 375 16.75 21.19 5.97
CA ARG A 375 17.85 20.38 5.41
C ARG A 375 17.39 19.00 4.95
N ALA A 376 16.61 18.29 5.78
CA ALA A 376 16.07 16.98 5.42
C ALA A 376 15.16 17.06 4.17
N ARG A 377 14.18 17.99 4.17
CA ARG A 377 13.26 18.19 3.04
C ARG A 377 14.01 18.42 1.73
N ASP A 378 15.00 19.30 1.75
CA ASP A 378 15.72 19.70 0.53
C ASP A 378 16.72 18.63 0.09
N ALA A 379 17.31 17.86 1.01
CA ALA A 379 18.08 16.66 0.68
C ALA A 379 17.22 15.59 -0.01
N ILE A 380 16.08 15.21 0.59
CA ILE A 380 15.11 14.27 0.00
C ILE A 380 14.68 14.74 -1.38
N ARG A 381 14.31 16.01 -1.52
CA ARG A 381 13.90 16.62 -2.80
C ARG A 381 14.99 16.49 -3.88
N ASN A 382 16.25 16.76 -3.53
CA ASN A 382 17.34 16.71 -4.48
C ASN A 382 17.62 15.27 -4.95
N VAL A 383 17.64 14.29 -4.04
CA VAL A 383 17.89 12.89 -4.41
C VAL A 383 16.72 12.30 -5.19
N VAL A 384 15.47 12.48 -4.73
CA VAL A 384 14.26 11.96 -5.41
C VAL A 384 14.14 12.49 -6.85
N LEU A 385 14.51 13.74 -7.10
CA LEU A 385 14.42 14.36 -8.44
C LEU A 385 15.65 14.12 -9.33
N SER A 386 16.76 13.60 -8.79
CA SER A 386 18.08 13.50 -9.46
C SER A 386 18.04 12.80 -10.83
N ARG A 387 17.24 11.73 -10.97
CA ARG A 387 17.10 10.95 -12.22
C ARG A 387 16.05 11.50 -13.19
N GLY A 388 15.83 12.81 -13.17
CA GLY A 388 15.00 13.52 -14.14
C GLY A 388 13.49 13.38 -13.93
N ALA A 389 13.06 12.90 -12.76
CA ALA A 389 11.64 12.69 -12.43
C ALA A 389 10.79 13.95 -12.63
N ALA A 390 11.33 15.13 -12.32
CA ALA A 390 10.65 16.42 -12.54
C ALA A 390 10.26 16.64 -14.02
N ARG A 391 11.15 16.29 -14.97
CA ARG A 391 10.85 16.35 -16.42
C ARG A 391 9.79 15.32 -16.85
N SER A 392 9.61 14.27 -16.06
CA SER A 392 8.57 13.25 -16.25
C SER A 392 7.24 13.57 -15.53
N GLY A 393 7.15 14.72 -14.84
CA GLY A 393 5.96 15.19 -14.15
C GLY A 393 5.84 14.80 -12.66
N LEU A 394 6.92 14.34 -12.02
CA LEU A 394 6.96 14.17 -10.56
C LEU A 394 7.06 15.53 -9.88
N ILE A 395 6.19 15.81 -8.91
CA ILE A 395 6.25 17.00 -8.07
C ILE A 395 6.42 16.63 -6.59
N MET A 396 7.03 17.53 -5.81
CA MET A 396 6.94 17.46 -4.35
C MET A 396 5.54 17.97 -3.96
N ALA A 397 4.78 17.19 -3.20
CA ALA A 397 3.49 17.64 -2.70
C ALA A 397 3.69 18.78 -1.68
N LYS A 398 2.70 19.69 -1.59
CA LYS A 398 2.65 20.72 -0.55
C LYS A 398 2.15 20.13 0.77
#